data_AF-A0A957IB35-F1
#
_entry.id   AF-A0A957IB35-F1
#
_cell.length_a   1.000
_cell.length_b   1.000
_cell.length_c   1.000
_cell.angle_alpha   90.00
_cell.angle_beta   90.00
_cell.angle_gamma   90.00
#
_symmetry.space_group_name_H-M   'P 1'
#
loop_
_entity.id
_entity.type
_entity.pdbx_description
1 polymer ?
#
loop_
_entity_poly.entity_id
_entity_poly.type
_entity_poly.pdbx_seq_one_letter_code
_entity_poly.pdbx_strand_id
1 'polypeptide(L)'
;MFDTEISQPLKRFLLVKQCPPEWAGLDLYIFRDDAVAFYVGQSHQAFARVWEHLLGGFKGHSITGRFIWVNWPKSMNFTIELLSSQSGQFSNVGHDLNAAEHLLIQQYAPCFNISLNSQPTPLPPTYLPPNANFRRRRSLRQLIHEAERAVQAEDNLRW
;
A
#
# COMPACT_ATOMS: atom_id res chain seq x y z
N MET A 1 22.01 -5.22 -11.68
CA MET A 1 21.24 -4.11 -11.08
C MET A 1 20.75 -4.61 -9.74
N PHE A 2 20.84 -3.81 -8.69
CA PHE A 2 20.19 -4.15 -7.42
C PHE A 2 18.69 -4.01 -7.65
N ASP A 3 17.93 -5.06 -7.35
CA ASP A 3 16.47 -5.00 -7.34
C ASP A 3 16.07 -4.09 -6.17
N THR A 4 15.75 -2.83 -6.46
CA THR A 4 15.25 -1.90 -5.45
C THR A 4 13.80 -2.24 -5.16
N GLU A 5 13.58 -2.91 -4.04
CA GLU A 5 12.26 -3.11 -3.44
C GLU A 5 12.19 -2.30 -2.15
N ILE A 6 11.10 -1.56 -1.98
CA ILE A 6 10.81 -0.85 -0.74
C ILE A 6 9.67 -1.55 -0.06
N SER A 7 9.87 -1.99 1.18
CA SER A 7 8.83 -2.58 2.00
C SER A 7 8.86 -1.91 3.37
N GLN A 8 7.80 -1.15 3.69
CA GLN A 8 7.72 -0.46 4.97
C GLN A 8 6.29 -0.33 5.49
N PRO A 9 6.12 -0.29 6.82
CA PRO A 9 4.82 0.01 7.43
C PRO A 9 4.26 1.36 6.99
N LEU A 10 2.94 1.45 6.82
CA LEU A 10 2.23 2.67 6.41
C LEU A 10 2.57 3.86 7.31
N LYS A 11 2.69 3.64 8.62
CA LYS A 11 3.10 4.71 9.56
C LYS A 11 4.46 5.34 9.21
N ARG A 12 5.42 4.56 8.68
CA ARG A 12 6.72 5.09 8.22
C ARG A 12 6.59 5.71 6.83
N PHE A 13 5.84 5.08 5.93
CA PHE A 13 5.53 5.64 4.61
C PHE A 13 4.93 7.05 4.69
N LEU A 14 3.98 7.26 5.61
CA LEU A 14 3.32 8.56 5.82
C LEU A 14 4.28 9.70 6.24
N LEU A 15 5.46 9.38 6.76
CA LEU A 15 6.47 10.37 7.13
C LEU A 15 7.36 10.78 5.95
N VAL A 16 7.31 10.03 4.84
CA VAL A 16 8.02 10.34 3.60
C VAL A 16 7.18 11.32 2.79
N LYS A 17 7.47 12.62 2.96
CA LYS A 17 6.66 13.72 2.37
C LYS A 17 6.93 13.97 0.89
N GLN A 18 8.09 13.54 0.39
CA GLN A 18 8.52 13.71 -0.99
C GLN A 18 9.09 12.38 -1.47
N CYS A 19 8.88 12.06 -2.75
CA CYS A 19 9.40 10.84 -3.35
C CYS A 19 10.94 10.85 -3.27
N PRO A 20 11.57 9.90 -2.56
CA PRO A 20 13.01 9.75 -2.59
C PRO A 20 13.48 9.47 -4.03
N PRO A 21 14.63 10.00 -4.47
CA PRO A 21 15.14 9.78 -5.83
C PRO A 21 15.25 8.30 -6.21
N GLU A 22 15.64 7.46 -5.25
CA GLU A 22 15.75 6.01 -5.42
C GLU A 22 14.40 5.30 -5.62
N TRP A 23 13.27 5.94 -5.30
CA TRP A 23 11.92 5.37 -5.50
C TRP A 23 11.26 5.88 -6.79
N ALA A 24 11.87 6.85 -7.47
CA ALA A 24 11.27 7.51 -8.63
C ALA A 24 11.03 6.56 -9.81
N GLY A 25 11.83 5.49 -9.93
CA GLY A 25 11.68 4.45 -10.96
C GLY A 25 10.84 3.24 -10.55
N LEU A 26 10.20 3.28 -9.37
CA LEU A 26 9.31 2.21 -8.92
C LEU A 26 7.92 2.44 -9.50
N ASP A 27 7.40 1.42 -10.18
CA ASP A 27 6.20 1.51 -11.00
C ASP A 27 5.08 0.53 -10.59
N LEU A 28 5.34 -0.30 -9.59
CA LEU A 28 4.38 -1.23 -8.99
C LEU A 28 4.22 -0.93 -7.50
N TYR A 29 3.03 -1.13 -6.95
CA TYR A 29 2.77 -0.98 -5.53
C TYR A 29 1.80 -2.03 -4.99
N ILE A 30 2.00 -2.39 -3.72
CA ILE A 30 1.14 -3.35 -3.00
C ILE A 30 0.76 -2.77 -1.64
N PHE A 31 -0.53 -2.87 -1.31
CA PHE A 31 -1.05 -2.68 0.05
C PHE A 31 -1.33 -4.05 0.65
N ARG A 32 -0.68 -4.41 1.76
CA ARG A 32 -0.91 -5.69 2.44
C ARG A 32 -0.74 -5.59 3.94
N ASP A 33 -1.21 -6.58 4.67
CA ASP A 33 -0.67 -6.90 6.00
C ASP A 33 0.32 -8.06 5.87
N ASP A 34 0.73 -8.68 6.98
CA ASP A 34 1.68 -9.81 6.95
C ASP A 34 1.18 -11.00 6.11
N ALA A 35 -0.12 -11.27 6.10
CA ALA A 35 -0.71 -12.49 5.55
C ALA A 35 -1.52 -12.28 4.26
N VAL A 36 -2.08 -11.09 4.05
CA VAL A 36 -3.08 -10.83 3.01
C VAL A 36 -2.73 -9.57 2.23
N ALA A 37 -2.69 -9.70 0.90
CA ALA A 37 -2.65 -8.55 0.00
C ALA A 37 -4.07 -7.97 -0.16
N PHE A 38 -4.19 -6.67 0.07
CA PHE A 38 -5.45 -5.96 -0.10
C PHE A 38 -5.58 -5.43 -1.52
N TYR A 39 -4.50 -4.90 -2.09
CA TYR A 39 -4.54 -4.28 -3.42
C TYR A 39 -3.14 -4.26 -4.04
N VAL A 40 -3.08 -4.55 -5.33
CA VAL A 40 -1.90 -4.40 -6.20
C VAL A 40 -2.26 -3.38 -7.27
N GLY A 41 -1.32 -2.50 -7.64
CA GLY A 41 -1.51 -1.63 -8.80
C GLY A 41 -0.20 -1.21 -9.43
N GLN A 42 -0.31 -0.54 -10.58
CA GLN A 42 0.80 0.07 -11.30
C GLN A 42 0.64 1.59 -11.47
N SER A 43 1.76 2.27 -11.68
CA SER A 43 1.84 3.66 -12.14
C SER A 43 3.28 3.99 -12.48
N HIS A 44 3.57 4.82 -13.49
CA HIS A 44 4.94 5.27 -13.75
C HIS A 44 5.63 5.95 -12.56
N GLN A 45 4.88 6.36 -11.54
CA GLN A 45 5.42 6.78 -10.24
C GLN A 45 4.58 6.19 -9.11
N ALA A 46 4.91 4.97 -8.68
CA ALA A 46 4.15 4.21 -7.68
C ALA A 46 3.96 4.98 -6.36
N PHE A 47 5.00 5.68 -5.89
CA PHE A 47 4.92 6.51 -4.68
C PHE A 47 3.81 7.57 -4.74
N ALA A 48 3.71 8.31 -5.85
CA ALA A 48 2.68 9.33 -6.02
C ALA A 48 1.29 8.69 -6.04
N ARG A 49 1.17 7.54 -6.72
CA ARG A 49 -0.10 6.82 -6.83
C ARG A 49 -0.58 6.27 -5.48
N VAL A 50 0.33 5.80 -4.62
CA VAL A 50 -0.02 5.43 -3.23
C VAL A 50 -0.57 6.64 -2.47
N TRP A 51 0.07 7.82 -2.56
CA TRP A 51 -0.44 9.04 -1.94
C TRP A 51 -1.81 9.46 -2.49
N GLU A 52 -2.06 9.32 -3.79
CA GLU A 52 -3.37 9.57 -4.38
C GLU A 52 -4.45 8.65 -3.81
N HIS A 53 -4.16 7.36 -3.64
CA HIS A 53 -5.09 6.42 -2.98
C HIS A 53 -5.39 6.87 -1.55
N LEU A 54 -4.36 7.21 -0.77
CA LEU A 54 -4.49 7.66 0.61
C LEU A 54 -5.33 8.95 0.71
N LEU A 55 -5.05 9.95 -0.12
CA LEU A 55 -5.81 11.21 -0.16
C LEU A 55 -7.25 11.00 -0.64
N GLY A 56 -7.44 10.19 -1.68
CA GLY A 56 -8.74 9.84 -2.24
C GLY A 56 -9.63 9.07 -1.26
N GLY A 57 -9.04 8.35 -0.30
CA GLY A 57 -9.76 7.59 0.73
C GLY A 57 -10.67 8.43 1.63
N PHE A 58 -10.30 9.69 1.92
CA PHE A 58 -11.15 10.60 2.70
C PHE A 58 -12.39 11.06 1.93
N LYS A 59 -12.24 11.20 0.61
CA LYS A 59 -13.30 11.63 -0.31
C LYS A 59 -14.12 10.47 -0.87
N GLY A 60 -13.74 9.22 -0.58
CA GLY A 60 -14.39 8.03 -1.11
C GLY A 60 -14.06 7.71 -2.56
N HIS A 61 -13.04 8.33 -3.14
CA HIS A 61 -12.60 8.08 -4.52
C HIS A 61 -11.64 6.89 -4.66
N SER A 62 -11.22 6.32 -3.53
CA SER A 62 -10.31 5.17 -3.48
C SER A 62 -10.84 4.17 -2.46
N ILE A 63 -11.25 2.99 -2.93
CA ILE A 63 -11.71 1.89 -2.05
C ILE A 63 -10.59 1.47 -1.11
N THR A 64 -9.39 1.25 -1.64
CA THR A 64 -8.18 0.90 -0.87
C THR A 64 -7.83 1.98 0.14
N GLY A 65 -7.85 3.26 -0.27
CA GLY A 65 -7.60 4.38 0.64
C GLY A 65 -8.64 4.47 1.75
N ARG A 66 -9.91 4.29 1.40
CA ARG A 66 -11.01 4.30 2.36
C ARG A 66 -10.86 3.14 3.37
N PHE A 67 -10.56 1.94 2.88
CA PHE A 67 -10.29 0.76 3.68
C PHE A 67 -9.17 1.00 4.71
N ILE A 68 -8.06 1.59 4.28
CA ILE A 68 -6.94 1.95 5.16
C ILE A 68 -7.43 2.82 6.31
N TRP A 69 -8.20 3.87 6.03
CA TRP A 69 -8.58 4.81 7.08
C TRP A 69 -9.67 4.31 8.02
N VAL A 70 -10.64 3.53 7.55
CA VAL A 70 -11.66 2.96 8.46
C VAL A 70 -11.06 1.92 9.41
N ASN A 71 -9.93 1.30 9.02
CA ASN A 71 -9.19 0.35 9.85
C ASN A 71 -8.08 0.98 10.71
N TRP A 72 -7.97 2.32 10.75
CA TRP A 72 -7.08 2.98 11.70
C TRP A 72 -7.50 2.68 13.15
N PRO A 73 -6.57 2.38 14.09
CA PRO A 73 -5.10 2.43 13.98
C PRO A 73 -4.43 1.15 13.47
N LYS A 74 -5.16 0.03 13.28
CA LYS A 74 -4.57 -1.25 12.86
C LYS A 74 -3.81 -1.14 11.53
N SER A 75 -4.34 -0.33 10.61
CA SER A 75 -3.73 -0.08 9.30
C SER A 75 -2.39 0.64 9.34
N MET A 76 -1.97 1.23 10.47
CA MET A 76 -0.61 1.80 10.63
C MET A 76 0.49 0.76 10.36
N ASN A 77 0.18 -0.50 10.60
CA ASN A 77 1.09 -1.63 10.44
C ASN A 77 0.91 -2.36 9.10
N PHE A 78 0.01 -1.89 8.24
CA PHE A 78 -0.04 -2.41 6.87
C PHE A 78 1.26 -2.06 6.16
N THR A 79 1.78 -3.00 5.38
CA THR A 79 2.99 -2.83 4.60
C THR A 79 2.62 -2.21 3.26
N ILE A 80 3.36 -1.15 2.91
CA ILE A 80 3.39 -0.58 1.57
C ILE A 80 4.64 -1.11 0.90
N GLU A 81 4.45 -1.85 -0.18
CA GLU A 81 5.54 -2.32 -1.02
C GLU A 81 5.58 -1.51 -2.31
N LEU A 82 6.77 -1.09 -2.73
CA LEU A 82 7.02 -0.45 -4.02
C LEU A 82 8.07 -1.27 -4.75
N LEU A 83 7.78 -1.65 -6.00
CA LEU A 83 8.63 -2.50 -6.82
C LEU A 83 8.85 -1.87 -8.19
N SER A 84 9.89 -2.33 -8.89
CA SER A 84 10.12 -1.99 -10.29
C SER A 84 9.80 -3.18 -11.18
N SER A 85 9.05 -2.97 -12.26
CA SER A 85 8.85 -3.94 -13.35
C SER A 85 10.18 -4.38 -13.98
N GLN A 86 11.24 -3.59 -13.83
CA GLN A 86 12.58 -3.90 -14.31
C GLN A 86 13.36 -4.83 -13.37
N SER A 87 12.79 -5.21 -12.23
CA SER A 87 13.43 -6.14 -11.30
C SER A 87 13.48 -7.57 -11.85
N GLY A 88 14.46 -8.35 -11.37
CA GLY A 88 14.72 -9.71 -11.86
C GLY A 88 13.53 -10.67 -11.74
N GLN A 89 12.65 -10.46 -10.76
CA GLN A 89 11.45 -11.28 -10.55
C GLN A 89 10.44 -11.20 -11.71
N PHE A 90 10.51 -10.15 -12.54
CA PHE A 90 9.62 -9.95 -13.69
C PHE A 90 10.29 -10.26 -15.03
N SER A 91 11.49 -10.86 -15.01
CA SER A 91 12.20 -11.25 -16.23
C SER A 91 11.41 -12.26 -17.09
N ASN A 92 10.66 -13.15 -16.44
CA ASN A 92 9.81 -14.15 -17.10
C ASN A 92 8.63 -13.54 -17.89
N VAL A 93 8.21 -12.33 -17.53
CA VAL A 93 7.18 -11.55 -18.24
C VAL A 93 7.80 -10.45 -19.10
N GLY A 94 9.11 -10.51 -19.35
CA GLY A 94 9.82 -9.59 -20.24
C GLY A 94 9.91 -8.16 -19.71
N HIS A 95 9.80 -7.95 -18.40
CA HIS A 95 9.75 -6.63 -17.77
C HIS A 95 8.59 -5.73 -18.27
N ASP A 96 7.53 -6.32 -18.83
CA ASP A 96 6.33 -5.60 -19.20
C ASP A 96 5.53 -5.24 -17.94
N LEU A 97 5.19 -3.95 -17.81
CA LEU A 97 4.53 -3.43 -16.60
C LEU A 97 3.14 -4.02 -16.38
N ASN A 98 2.35 -4.19 -17.44
CA ASN A 98 1.01 -4.77 -17.33
C ASN A 98 1.08 -6.25 -16.96
N ALA A 99 2.01 -7.00 -17.57
CA ALA A 99 2.23 -8.39 -17.27
C ALA A 99 2.80 -8.59 -15.86
N ALA A 100 3.65 -7.68 -15.37
CA ALA A 100 4.15 -7.69 -14.00
C ALA A 100 3.03 -7.42 -12.98
N GLU A 101 2.18 -6.43 -13.21
CA GLU A 101 0.97 -6.19 -12.39
C GLU A 101 0.09 -7.44 -12.36
N HIS A 102 -0.17 -8.03 -13.53
CA HIS A 102 -0.97 -9.24 -13.65
C HIS A 102 -0.36 -10.42 -12.88
N LEU A 103 0.96 -10.62 -12.97
CA LEU A 103 1.67 -11.66 -12.24
C LEU A 103 1.50 -11.48 -10.73
N LEU A 104 1.64 -10.25 -10.21
CA LEU A 104 1.44 -9.94 -8.80
C LEU A 104 -0.01 -10.19 -8.36
N ILE A 105 -1.00 -9.79 -9.17
CA ILE A 105 -2.41 -10.06 -8.89
C ILE A 105 -2.68 -11.57 -8.83
N GLN A 106 -2.12 -12.35 -9.75
CA GLN A 106 -2.26 -13.81 -9.74
C GLN A 106 -1.58 -14.47 -8.54
N GLN A 107 -0.38 -13.99 -8.18
CA GLN A 107 0.39 -14.53 -7.06
C GLN A 107 -0.29 -14.26 -5.71
N TYR A 108 -0.78 -13.04 -5.51
CA TYR A 108 -1.28 -12.59 -4.21
C TYR A 108 -2.81 -12.66 -4.07
N ALA A 109 -3.54 -12.82 -5.17
CA ALA A 109 -5.01 -12.80 -5.23
C ALA A 109 -5.64 -11.70 -4.34
N PRO A 110 -5.26 -10.42 -4.52
CA PRO A 110 -5.57 -9.36 -3.56
C PRO A 110 -7.07 -9.08 -3.41
N CYS A 111 -7.50 -8.70 -2.20
CA CYS A 111 -8.93 -8.57 -1.86
C CYS A 111 -9.71 -7.60 -2.75
N PHE A 112 -9.09 -6.50 -3.19
CA PHE A 112 -9.78 -5.39 -3.85
C PHE A 112 -9.46 -5.23 -5.35
N ASN A 113 -8.56 -6.05 -5.91
CA ASN A 113 -8.47 -6.13 -7.37
C ASN A 113 -9.61 -7.01 -7.87
N ILE A 114 -10.57 -6.40 -8.56
CA ILE A 114 -11.70 -7.09 -9.19
C ILE A 114 -11.35 -7.47 -10.64
N SER A 115 -10.70 -6.54 -11.35
CA SER A 115 -10.15 -6.81 -12.67
C SER A 115 -8.93 -7.72 -12.56
N LEU A 116 -8.78 -8.64 -13.53
CA LEU A 116 -7.62 -9.55 -13.64
C LEU A 116 -7.43 -10.52 -12.47
N ASN A 117 -8.41 -10.60 -11.57
CA ASN A 117 -8.39 -11.47 -10.40
C ASN A 117 -9.64 -12.35 -10.44
N SER A 118 -9.50 -13.60 -10.88
CA SER A 118 -10.62 -14.52 -11.04
C SER A 118 -11.19 -14.99 -9.70
N GLN A 119 -10.37 -15.03 -8.66
CA GLN A 119 -10.76 -15.47 -7.30
C GLN A 119 -10.10 -14.59 -6.24
N PRO A 120 -10.61 -13.35 -6.03
CA PRO A 120 -10.07 -12.47 -5.00
C PRO A 120 -10.15 -13.11 -3.61
N THR A 121 -9.07 -13.02 -2.85
CA THR A 121 -9.05 -13.46 -1.46
C THR A 121 -10.11 -12.68 -0.67
N PRO A 122 -11.02 -13.34 0.06
CA PRO A 122 -12.03 -12.63 0.84
C PRO A 122 -11.35 -11.76 1.90
N LEU A 123 -11.87 -10.55 2.10
CA LEU A 123 -11.38 -9.67 3.15
C LEU A 123 -11.53 -10.35 4.52
N PRO A 124 -10.46 -10.51 5.32
CA PRO A 124 -10.56 -11.16 6.61
C PRO A 124 -11.57 -10.47 7.54
N PRO A 125 -12.38 -11.23 8.30
CA PRO A 125 -13.47 -10.67 9.12
C PRO A 125 -12.98 -9.78 10.27
N THR A 126 -11.69 -9.81 10.58
CA THR A 126 -11.07 -8.92 11.58
C THR A 126 -10.95 -7.48 11.10
N TYR A 127 -11.12 -7.23 9.80
CA TYR A 127 -11.09 -5.90 9.20
C TYR A 127 -12.48 -5.35 8.94
N LEU A 128 -12.61 -4.04 9.09
CA LEU A 128 -13.80 -3.32 8.66
C LEU A 128 -13.83 -3.22 7.14
N PRO A 129 -15.00 -3.40 6.51
CA PRO A 129 -15.13 -3.22 5.08
C PRO A 129 -14.98 -1.73 4.68
N PRO A 130 -14.64 -1.42 3.42
CA PRO A 130 -14.42 -0.03 2.97
C PRO A 130 -15.65 0.88 3.15
N ASN A 131 -16.85 0.34 3.07
CA ASN A 131 -18.10 1.09 3.27
C ASN A 131 -18.42 1.36 4.76
N ALA A 132 -17.61 0.87 5.70
CA ALA A 132 -17.80 1.14 7.12
C ALA A 132 -17.68 2.65 7.43
N ASN A 133 -18.31 3.04 8.54
CA ASN A 133 -18.15 4.38 9.09
C ASN A 133 -16.73 4.55 9.65
N PHE A 134 -16.18 5.75 9.49
CA PHE A 134 -14.96 6.11 10.21
C PHE A 134 -15.21 6.01 11.72
N ARG A 135 -14.42 5.21 12.42
CA ARG A 135 -14.46 5.14 13.90
C ARG A 135 -14.28 6.54 14.51
N ARG A 136 -13.37 7.34 13.95
CA ARG A 136 -13.20 8.76 14.23
C ARG A 136 -12.76 9.46 12.94
N ARG A 137 -13.51 10.46 12.46
CA ARG A 137 -13.08 11.28 11.33
C ARG A 137 -11.94 12.19 11.79
N ARG A 138 -10.72 11.78 11.50
CA ARG A 138 -9.50 12.55 11.73
C ARG A 138 -9.04 13.17 10.43
N SER A 139 -8.43 14.34 10.50
CA SER A 139 -7.75 14.90 9.34
C SER A 139 -6.48 14.10 9.03
N LEU A 140 -6.02 14.11 7.77
CA LEU A 140 -4.76 13.47 7.39
C LEU A 140 -3.60 13.95 8.29
N ARG A 141 -3.55 15.25 8.62
CA ARG A 141 -2.55 15.82 9.52
C ARG A 141 -2.55 15.17 10.90
N GLN A 142 -3.72 14.91 11.48
CA GLN A 142 -3.84 14.24 12.77
C GLN A 142 -3.37 12.78 12.68
N LEU A 143 -3.67 12.09 11.59
CA LEU A 143 -3.25 10.70 11.38
C LEU A 143 -1.73 10.60 11.16
N ILE A 144 -1.14 11.52 10.41
CA ILE A 144 0.33 11.62 10.26
C ILE A 144 1.00 11.87 11.62
N HIS A 145 0.44 12.75 12.45
CA HIS A 145 1.00 12.99 13.78
C HIS A 145 0.87 11.77 14.70
N GLU A 146 -0.19 10.97 14.55
CA GLU A 146 -0.30 9.69 15.27
C GLU A 146 0.70 8.65 14.78
N ALA A 147 0.92 8.56 13.47
CA ALA A 147 1.97 7.72 12.90
C ALA A 147 3.35 8.14 13.41
N GLU A 148 3.65 9.44 13.44
CA GLU A 148 4.88 9.99 13.97
C GLU A 148 5.11 9.58 15.43
N ARG A 149 4.11 9.74 16.29
CA ARG A 149 4.19 9.30 17.70
C ARG A 149 4.39 7.79 17.83
N ALA A 150 3.72 6.99 16.99
CA ALA A 150 3.87 5.54 17.01
C ALA A 150 5.30 5.11 16.59
N VAL A 151 5.86 5.74 15.55
CA VAL A 151 7.23 5.48 15.10
C VAL A 151 8.25 5.88 16.17
N GLN A 152 8.10 7.06 16.80
CA GLN A 152 8.97 7.50 17.89
C GLN A 152 8.94 6.54 19.08
N ALA A 153 7.76 6.05 19.46
CA ALA A 153 7.63 5.07 20.55
C ALA A 153 8.33 3.74 20.22
N GLU A 154 8.23 3.27 18.97
CA GLU A 154 8.91 2.05 18.52
C GLU A 154 10.43 2.22 18.43
N ASP A 155 10.89 3.37 17.96
CA ASP A 155 12.31 3.67 17.89
C ASP A 155 12.88 3.75 19.31
N ASN A 156 12.21 4.42 20.26
CA ASN A 156 12.65 4.49 21.65
C ASN A 156 12.73 3.14 22.38
N LEU A 157 11.95 2.13 21.97
CA LEU A 157 12.02 0.78 22.54
C LEU A 157 13.20 -0.06 22.00
N ARG A 158 13.84 0.40 20.92
CA ARG A 158 14.96 -0.29 20.27
C ARG A 158 16.33 0.18 20.75
N TRP A 159 16.38 1.20 21.61
CA TRP A 159 17.58 1.74 22.27
C TRP A 159 17.53 1.45 23.76
#